data_AF-A0A8T6WKZ5-F1
#
_entry.id   AF-A0A8T6WKZ5-F1
#
_cell.length_a   1.000
_cell.length_b   1.000
_cell.length_c   1.000
_cell.angle_alpha   90.00
_cell.angle_beta   90.00
_cell.angle_gamma   90.00
#
_symmetry.space_group_name_H-M   'P 1'
#
loop_
_entity.id
_entity.type
_entity.pdbx_description
1 polymer ?
#
loop_
_entity_poly.entity_id
_entity_poly.type
_entity_poly.pdbx_seq_one_letter_code
_entity_poly.pdbx_strand_id
1 'polypeptide(L)'
;MPFELTEIALLDADGEELLQASRELRIQLDLREMKKIQDYFSKRERNPTDVELQTIGQTWSEHCFHKTFKGDIVTPERKLLVTNMFKEYIAKGTDELNPSWCISVFEDNAGIIDFQGDNAIAVKVETHNHPSAIEPFGGAATGTGGVIRDILGVWADPIACTDVLCFGSLDYDYRALPEGTKHPKHLFRGVVAGIGHYGNNMGIPTVDGAIHFDEGYVGNVVVYCGCVGVLPKREFTRDTKPEDIAVLAGGKTGRDGIHGVT
;
A
#
# COMPACT_ATOMS: atom_id res chain seq x y z
N MET A 1 10.51 23.14 14.81
CA MET A 1 11.45 22.33 15.60
C MET A 1 12.57 21.91 14.67
N PRO A 2 13.84 22.24 14.93
CA PRO A 2 14.94 21.63 14.21
C PRO A 2 14.90 20.12 14.40
N PHE A 3 15.19 19.36 13.34
CA PHE A 3 15.36 17.91 13.40
C PHE A 3 16.70 17.60 14.07
N GLU A 4 16.70 16.74 15.07
CA GLU A 4 17.91 16.25 15.73
C GLU A 4 18.08 14.77 15.36
N LEU A 5 19.15 14.47 14.63
CA LEU A 5 19.48 13.12 14.21
C LEU A 5 19.99 12.33 15.43
N THR A 6 19.36 11.20 15.72
CA THR A 6 19.71 10.39 16.91
C THR A 6 20.36 9.08 16.49
N GLU A 7 21.50 8.73 17.08
CA GLU A 7 22.10 7.40 16.92
C GLU A 7 21.49 6.41 17.93
N ILE A 8 21.19 5.20 17.46
CA ILE A 8 20.58 4.14 18.26
C ILE A 8 21.61 3.06 18.54
N ALA A 9 21.94 2.86 19.81
CA ALA A 9 22.94 1.88 20.24
C ALA A 9 22.45 0.45 20.01
N LEU A 10 22.80 -0.15 18.87
CA LEU A 10 22.47 -1.54 18.52
C LEU A 10 23.68 -2.47 18.50
N LEU A 11 24.91 -1.99 18.34
CA LEU A 11 26.08 -2.87 18.06
C LEU A 11 26.30 -3.97 19.10
N ASP A 12 26.21 -3.61 20.37
CA ASP A 12 26.42 -4.51 21.50
C ASP A 12 25.10 -4.95 22.17
N ALA A 13 23.96 -4.55 21.59
CA ALA A 13 22.64 -4.80 22.16
C ALA A 13 22.31 -6.30 22.16
N ASP A 14 21.81 -6.80 23.28
CA ASP A 14 21.31 -8.16 23.37
C ASP A 14 19.90 -8.31 22.73
N GLY A 15 19.36 -9.53 22.76
CA GLY A 15 18.05 -9.79 22.13
C GLY A 15 16.89 -9.02 22.76
N GLU A 16 16.93 -8.74 24.06
CA GLU A 16 15.89 -7.97 24.75
C GLU A 16 16.00 -6.49 24.41
N GLU A 17 17.23 -5.96 24.40
CA GLU A 17 17.53 -4.57 24.04
C GLU A 17 17.17 -4.27 22.58
N LEU A 18 17.44 -5.20 21.66
CA LEU A 18 17.00 -5.09 20.25
C LEU A 18 15.48 -5.00 20.13
N LEU A 19 14.74 -5.85 20.85
CA LEU A 19 13.28 -5.81 20.84
C LEU A 19 12.74 -4.55 21.53
N GLN A 20 13.42 -4.05 22.55
CA GLN A 20 13.08 -2.79 23.19
C GLN A 20 13.24 -1.62 22.22
N ALA A 21 14.37 -1.53 21.51
CA ALA A 21 14.59 -0.51 20.49
C ALA A 21 13.51 -0.55 19.39
N SER A 22 13.13 -1.75 18.92
CA SER A 22 12.04 -1.93 17.95
C SER A 22 10.70 -1.37 18.45
N ARG A 23 10.36 -1.60 19.72
CA ARG A 23 9.13 -1.08 20.35
C ARG A 23 9.17 0.43 20.55
N GLU A 24 10.26 0.96 21.07
CA GLU A 24 10.41 2.40 21.35
C GLU A 24 10.35 3.24 20.07
N LEU A 25 10.97 2.75 18.99
CA LEU A 25 10.93 3.36 17.66
C LEU A 25 9.62 3.09 16.91
N ARG A 26 8.77 2.18 17.41
CA ARG A 26 7.50 1.76 16.78
C ARG A 26 7.66 1.22 15.35
N ILE A 27 8.77 0.53 15.10
CA ILE A 27 9.07 -0.06 13.78
C ILE A 27 8.58 -1.51 13.65
N GLN A 28 8.10 -2.11 14.74
CA GLN A 28 7.45 -3.43 14.80
C GLN A 28 8.24 -4.59 14.16
N LEU A 29 9.56 -4.46 14.08
CA LEU A 29 10.44 -5.50 13.56
C LEU A 29 10.66 -6.60 14.60
N ASP A 30 10.68 -7.85 14.15
CA ASP A 30 10.95 -9.00 15.01
C ASP A 30 12.43 -9.13 15.36
N LEU A 31 12.75 -10.06 16.28
CA LEU A 31 14.13 -10.27 16.72
C LEU A 31 15.07 -10.67 15.58
N ARG A 32 14.58 -11.43 14.60
CA ARG A 32 15.39 -11.90 13.48
C ARG A 32 15.73 -10.74 12.54
N GLU A 33 14.77 -9.87 12.28
CA GLU A 33 14.94 -8.64 11.51
C GLU A 33 15.89 -7.67 12.21
N MET A 34 15.68 -7.44 13.50
CA MET A 34 16.56 -6.57 14.30
C MET A 34 18.00 -7.11 14.35
N LYS A 35 18.20 -8.42 14.47
CA LYS A 35 19.54 -9.03 14.37
C LYS A 35 20.17 -8.84 12.99
N LYS A 36 19.39 -8.85 11.91
CA LYS A 36 19.93 -8.57 10.56
C LYS A 36 20.36 -7.12 10.40
N ILE A 37 19.63 -6.20 11.01
CA ILE A 37 20.01 -4.80 11.07
C ILE A 37 21.30 -4.64 11.88
N GLN A 38 21.36 -5.22 13.08
CA GLN A 38 22.56 -5.23 13.92
C GLN A 38 23.77 -5.80 13.15
N ASP A 39 23.66 -7.00 12.56
CA ASP A 39 24.71 -7.63 11.74
C ASP A 39 25.25 -6.69 10.64
N TYR A 40 24.36 -5.95 9.98
CA TYR A 40 24.72 -5.02 8.91
C TYR A 40 25.51 -3.82 9.46
N PHE A 41 25.02 -3.20 10.55
CA PHE A 41 25.66 -2.03 11.15
C PHE A 41 26.96 -2.37 11.86
N SER A 42 27.08 -3.57 12.47
CA SER A 42 28.34 -4.08 13.02
C SER A 42 29.43 -4.21 11.96
N LYS A 43 29.09 -4.68 10.75
CA LYS A 43 30.04 -4.73 9.62
C LYS A 43 30.46 -3.34 9.11
N ARG A 44 29.66 -2.32 9.38
CA ARG A 44 29.96 -0.92 9.05
C ARG A 44 30.65 -0.17 10.19
N GLU A 45 30.88 -0.85 11.32
CA GLU A 45 31.55 -0.31 12.50
C GLU A 45 30.90 0.98 13.02
N ARG A 46 29.57 1.09 12.91
CA ARG A 46 28.80 2.23 13.44
C ARG A 46 27.39 1.85 13.85
N ASN A 47 26.82 2.61 14.77
CA ASN A 47 25.39 2.51 15.06
C ASN A 47 24.54 3.07 13.90
N PRO A 48 23.30 2.56 13.72
CA PRO A 48 22.33 3.19 12.87
C PRO A 48 21.80 4.49 13.47
N THR A 49 21.34 5.37 12.59
CA THR A 49 20.52 6.52 12.98
C THR A 49 19.04 6.13 13.10
N ASP A 50 18.27 6.92 13.83
CA ASP A 50 16.82 6.80 13.94
C ASP A 50 16.14 6.80 12.58
N VAL A 51 16.51 7.72 11.67
CA VAL A 51 15.93 7.77 10.31
C VAL A 51 16.24 6.53 9.48
N GLU A 52 17.44 5.94 9.62
CA GLU A 52 17.77 4.68 8.95
C GLU A 52 16.89 3.53 9.46
N LEU A 53 16.70 3.43 10.78
CA LEU A 53 15.83 2.40 11.36
C LEU A 53 14.36 2.62 11.01
N GLN A 54 13.88 3.86 11.02
CA GLN A 54 12.51 4.18 10.58
C GLN A 54 12.32 3.82 9.11
N THR A 55 13.30 4.10 8.24
CA THR A 55 13.25 3.73 6.82
C THR A 55 13.20 2.21 6.64
N ILE A 56 14.03 1.46 7.38
CA ILE A 56 14.00 0.00 7.35
C ILE A 56 12.66 -0.53 7.88
N GLY A 57 12.17 0.00 9.00
CA GLY A 57 10.87 -0.36 9.58
C GLY A 57 9.71 -0.23 8.59
N GLN A 58 9.62 0.90 7.89
CA GLN A 58 8.59 1.10 6.86
C GLN A 58 8.78 0.14 5.68
N THR A 59 10.00 0.03 5.14
CA THR A 59 10.26 -0.77 3.93
C THR A 59 10.13 -2.27 4.15
N TRP A 60 10.40 -2.74 5.38
CA TRP A 60 10.30 -4.14 5.77
C TRP A 60 8.98 -4.47 6.45
N SER A 61 8.00 -3.57 6.48
CA SER A 61 6.70 -3.89 7.03
C SER A 61 5.95 -4.92 6.18
N GLU A 62 4.90 -5.55 6.74
CA GLU A 62 4.05 -6.46 5.96
C GLU A 62 3.39 -5.75 4.78
N HIS A 63 2.93 -4.52 4.99
CA HIS A 63 2.26 -3.70 3.99
C HIS A 63 3.18 -3.37 2.79
N CYS A 64 4.47 -3.11 3.03
CA CYS A 64 5.40 -2.76 1.96
C CYS A 64 6.07 -3.99 1.34
N PHE A 65 6.57 -4.91 2.16
CA PHE A 65 7.35 -6.05 1.66
C PHE A 65 6.48 -7.21 1.18
N HIS A 66 5.22 -7.29 1.64
CA HIS A 66 4.29 -8.38 1.37
C HIS A 66 4.86 -9.75 1.81
N LYS A 67 5.29 -9.88 3.08
CA LYS A 67 5.99 -11.09 3.56
C LYS A 67 5.08 -12.30 3.46
N THR A 68 3.79 -12.16 3.77
CA THR A 68 2.81 -13.26 3.68
C THR A 68 2.73 -13.81 2.24
N PHE A 69 2.68 -12.94 1.24
CA PHE A 69 2.60 -13.34 -0.17
C PHE A 69 3.89 -14.00 -0.69
N LYS A 70 5.02 -13.73 -0.04
CA LYS A 70 6.35 -14.24 -0.42
C LYS A 70 6.85 -15.39 0.47
N GLY A 71 6.12 -15.73 1.52
CA GLY A 71 6.50 -16.71 2.52
C GLY A 71 5.92 -18.10 2.26
N ASP A 72 6.49 -19.07 2.98
CA ASP A 72 6.01 -20.45 2.98
C ASP A 72 4.65 -20.55 3.69
N ILE A 73 3.69 -21.19 3.03
CA ILE A 73 2.43 -21.60 3.64
C ILE A 73 2.48 -23.08 3.89
N VAL A 74 2.16 -23.45 5.13
CA VAL A 74 2.14 -24.84 5.58
C VAL A 74 0.75 -25.21 6.09
N THR A 75 0.37 -26.48 5.94
CA THR A 75 -0.84 -27.02 6.58
C THR A 75 -0.68 -27.04 8.10
N PRO A 76 -1.77 -27.26 8.88
CA PRO A 76 -1.68 -27.51 10.32
C PRO A 76 -0.72 -28.66 10.69
N GLU A 77 -0.57 -29.66 9.81
CA GLU A 77 0.38 -30.79 9.96
C GLU A 77 1.82 -30.44 9.54
N ARG A 78 2.12 -29.16 9.30
CA ARG A 78 3.42 -28.63 8.85
C ARG A 78 3.88 -29.12 7.48
N LYS A 79 2.96 -29.50 6.60
CA LYS A 79 3.29 -29.81 5.21
C LYS A 79 3.35 -28.53 4.39
N LEU A 80 4.45 -28.29 3.68
CA LEU A 80 4.59 -27.18 2.75
C LEU A 80 3.53 -27.28 1.63
N LEU A 81 2.73 -26.23 1.48
CA LEU A 81 1.71 -26.08 0.44
C LEU A 81 2.22 -25.24 -0.74
N VAL A 82 2.80 -24.08 -0.43
CA VAL A 82 3.26 -23.08 -1.40
C VAL A 82 4.40 -22.28 -0.76
N THR A 83 5.42 -21.90 -1.53
CA THR A 83 6.58 -21.13 -1.03
C THR A 83 6.46 -19.64 -1.31
N ASN A 84 5.67 -19.29 -2.31
CA ASN A 84 5.44 -17.91 -2.71
C ASN A 84 4.08 -17.81 -3.41
N MET A 85 3.03 -17.45 -2.66
CA MET A 85 1.68 -17.35 -3.20
C MET A 85 1.60 -16.44 -4.42
N PHE A 86 2.30 -15.31 -4.37
CA PHE A 86 2.28 -14.35 -5.46
C PHE A 86 2.82 -14.97 -6.76
N LYS A 87 3.99 -15.60 -6.70
CA LYS A 87 4.58 -16.24 -7.87
C LYS A 87 3.74 -17.42 -8.34
N GLU A 88 3.34 -18.30 -7.43
CA GLU A 88 2.73 -19.58 -7.81
C GLU A 88 1.27 -19.46 -8.26
N TYR A 89 0.48 -18.54 -7.67
CA TYR A 89 -0.95 -18.42 -7.95
C TYR A 89 -1.37 -17.16 -8.70
N ILE A 90 -0.53 -16.11 -8.74
CA ILE A 90 -0.86 -14.85 -9.39
C ILE A 90 0.00 -14.65 -10.65
N ALA A 91 1.32 -14.60 -10.50
CA ALA A 91 2.22 -14.28 -11.60
C ALA A 91 2.35 -15.43 -12.61
N LYS A 92 2.43 -16.68 -12.12
CA LYS A 92 2.67 -17.87 -12.96
C LYS A 92 1.74 -17.97 -14.17
N GLY A 93 0.45 -17.71 -14.02
CA GLY A 93 -0.49 -17.78 -15.15
C GLY A 93 -0.19 -16.74 -16.22
N THR A 94 0.23 -15.53 -15.81
CA THR A 94 0.62 -14.46 -16.73
C THR A 94 1.95 -14.80 -17.41
N ASP A 95 2.92 -15.33 -16.66
CA ASP A 95 4.23 -15.75 -17.17
C ASP A 95 4.11 -16.91 -18.17
N GLU A 96 3.26 -17.91 -17.89
CA GLU A 96 3.04 -19.07 -18.74
C GLU A 96 2.27 -18.73 -20.01
N LEU A 97 1.27 -17.85 -19.92
CA LEU A 97 0.50 -17.39 -21.08
C LEU A 97 1.32 -16.41 -21.94
N ASN A 98 2.19 -15.63 -21.32
CA ASN A 98 3.00 -14.57 -21.91
C ASN A 98 2.27 -13.80 -23.03
N PRO A 99 1.08 -13.22 -22.73
CA PRO A 99 0.28 -12.57 -23.75
C PRO A 99 1.02 -11.34 -24.30
N SER A 100 1.12 -11.24 -25.62
CA SER A 100 1.84 -10.14 -26.28
C SER A 100 1.24 -8.75 -26.04
N TRP A 101 0.02 -8.69 -25.51
CA TRP A 101 -0.67 -7.45 -25.16
C TRP A 101 -0.39 -7.00 -23.72
N CYS A 102 0.31 -7.78 -22.88
CA CYS A 102 0.80 -7.29 -21.59
C CYS A 102 2.14 -6.56 -21.80
N ILE A 103 2.14 -5.24 -21.61
CA ILE A 103 3.32 -4.38 -21.82
C ILE A 103 4.17 -4.31 -20.55
N SER A 104 3.53 -4.14 -19.39
CA SER A 104 4.19 -4.10 -18.07
C SER A 104 3.25 -4.69 -17.04
N VAL A 105 3.66 -5.78 -16.39
CA VAL A 105 2.87 -6.48 -15.37
C VAL A 105 3.79 -6.87 -14.24
N PHE A 106 3.37 -6.62 -12.99
CA PHE A 106 4.13 -6.93 -11.77
C PHE A 106 5.48 -6.22 -11.56
N GLU A 107 5.86 -5.30 -12.45
CA GLU A 107 7.15 -4.57 -12.40
C GLU A 107 7.01 -3.07 -12.13
N ASP A 108 5.77 -2.57 -12.07
CA ASP A 108 5.45 -1.15 -11.95
C ASP A 108 4.26 -0.89 -11.03
N ASN A 109 3.97 0.38 -10.80
CA ASN A 109 2.86 0.81 -9.94
C ASN A 109 1.49 0.43 -10.50
N ALA A 110 1.37 0.21 -11.82
CA ALA A 110 0.14 -0.19 -12.49
C ALA A 110 0.42 -1.27 -13.55
N GLY A 111 -0.59 -2.09 -13.84
CA GLY A 111 -0.54 -3.03 -14.97
C GLY A 111 -0.84 -2.30 -16.27
N ILE A 112 0.00 -2.49 -17.29
CA ILE A 112 -0.11 -1.84 -18.60
C ILE A 112 -0.36 -2.88 -19.68
N ILE A 113 -1.41 -2.65 -20.47
CA ILE A 113 -1.80 -3.52 -21.58
C ILE A 113 -1.95 -2.74 -22.88
N ASP A 114 -1.63 -3.37 -24.01
CA ASP A 114 -1.81 -2.79 -25.34
C ASP A 114 -3.29 -2.51 -25.63
N PHE A 115 -3.57 -1.33 -26.19
CA PHE A 115 -4.93 -0.92 -26.50
C PHE A 115 -4.98 -0.03 -27.74
N GLN A 116 -5.40 -0.62 -28.85
CA GLN A 116 -5.71 0.04 -30.12
C GLN A 116 -4.66 1.04 -30.65
N GLY A 117 -4.03 0.68 -31.78
CA GLY A 117 -3.10 1.56 -32.48
C GLY A 117 -1.85 1.81 -31.63
N ASP A 118 -1.57 3.08 -31.34
CA ASP A 118 -0.37 3.51 -30.60
C ASP A 118 -0.61 3.74 -29.10
N ASN A 119 -1.80 3.39 -28.58
CA ASN A 119 -2.15 3.58 -27.18
C ASN A 119 -2.07 2.27 -26.38
N ALA A 120 -2.03 2.43 -25.07
CA ALA A 120 -2.11 1.39 -24.07
C ALA A 120 -3.00 1.85 -22.91
N ILE A 121 -3.50 0.91 -22.12
CA ILE A 121 -4.28 1.17 -20.93
C ILE A 121 -3.45 0.77 -19.70
N ALA A 122 -3.37 1.68 -18.74
CA ALA A 122 -2.87 1.41 -17.40
C ALA A 122 -4.04 1.18 -16.44
N VAL A 123 -3.95 0.15 -15.59
CA VAL A 123 -4.96 -0.16 -14.58
C VAL A 123 -4.29 -0.42 -13.24
N LYS A 124 -4.84 0.18 -12.19
CA LYS A 124 -4.41 -0.02 -10.81
C LYS A 124 -5.62 -0.09 -9.89
N VAL A 125 -5.53 -0.97 -8.90
CA VAL A 125 -6.48 -1.05 -7.78
C VAL A 125 -5.68 -1.17 -6.50
N GLU A 126 -6.10 -0.45 -5.47
CA GLU A 126 -5.56 -0.51 -4.11
C GLU A 126 -6.67 -0.59 -3.08
N THR A 127 -6.30 -0.82 -1.82
CA THR A 127 -7.24 -0.77 -0.69
C THR A 127 -6.84 0.30 0.30
N HIS A 128 -7.81 0.89 0.98
CA HIS A 128 -7.56 1.88 2.03
C HIS A 128 -8.42 1.59 3.27
N ASN A 129 -8.44 0.33 3.69
CA ASN A 129 -9.37 -0.26 4.66
C ASN A 129 -9.24 0.37 6.06
N HIS A 130 -8.09 0.19 6.71
CA HIS A 130 -7.88 0.59 8.10
C HIS A 130 -8.02 2.11 8.29
N PRO A 131 -7.40 2.97 7.45
CA PRO A 131 -7.61 4.41 7.59
C PRO A 131 -9.07 4.81 7.37
N SER A 132 -9.78 4.17 6.44
CA SER A 132 -11.22 4.44 6.22
C SER A 132 -12.11 3.97 7.38
N ALA A 133 -11.71 2.93 8.11
CA ALA A 133 -12.40 2.52 9.34
C ALA A 133 -12.21 3.54 10.48
N ILE A 134 -11.08 4.26 10.51
CA ILE A 134 -10.76 5.27 11.53
C ILE A 134 -11.30 6.65 11.14
N GLU A 135 -11.08 7.12 9.92
CA GLU A 135 -11.54 8.40 9.41
C GLU A 135 -12.01 8.20 7.95
N PRO A 136 -13.32 8.00 7.74
CA PRO A 136 -13.83 7.47 6.48
C PRO A 136 -13.71 8.44 5.30
N PHE A 137 -13.76 9.76 5.53
CA PHE A 137 -13.69 10.71 4.43
C PHE A 137 -12.26 10.80 3.88
N GLY A 138 -11.30 11.14 4.73
CA GLY A 138 -9.90 11.27 4.38
C GLY A 138 -9.30 9.94 3.98
N GLY A 139 -9.61 8.85 4.69
CA GLY A 139 -9.15 7.52 4.32
C GLY A 139 -9.55 7.13 2.90
N ALA A 140 -10.81 7.32 2.51
CA ALA A 140 -11.24 6.99 1.16
C ALA A 140 -10.72 7.97 0.11
N ALA A 141 -10.70 9.27 0.43
CA ALA A 141 -10.19 10.32 -0.45
C ALA A 141 -8.69 10.09 -0.78
N THR A 142 -7.87 9.75 0.20
CA THR A 142 -6.44 9.46 -0.03
C THR A 142 -6.24 8.15 -0.77
N GLY A 143 -7.12 7.16 -0.59
CA GLY A 143 -7.15 5.93 -1.39
C GLY A 143 -7.38 6.22 -2.88
N THR A 144 -8.41 7.00 -3.22
CA THR A 144 -8.67 7.43 -4.61
C THR A 144 -7.51 8.26 -5.16
N GLY A 145 -6.98 9.20 -4.37
CA GLY A 145 -5.83 10.00 -4.78
C GLY A 145 -4.57 9.17 -5.00
N GLY A 146 -4.36 8.10 -4.23
CA GLY A 146 -3.26 7.15 -4.38
C GLY A 146 -3.26 6.49 -5.75
N VAL A 147 -4.36 5.83 -6.10
CA VAL A 147 -4.46 5.13 -7.39
C VAL A 147 -4.42 6.06 -8.60
N ILE A 148 -4.92 7.29 -8.50
CA ILE A 148 -4.75 8.30 -9.55
C ILE A 148 -3.26 8.63 -9.73
N ARG A 149 -2.50 8.78 -8.64
CA ARG A 149 -1.05 9.01 -8.71
C ARG A 149 -0.28 7.82 -9.25
N ASP A 150 -0.71 6.60 -8.99
CA ASP A 150 -0.08 5.41 -9.57
C ASP A 150 -0.22 5.36 -11.09
N ILE A 151 -1.40 5.75 -11.61
CA ILE A 151 -1.65 5.85 -13.06
C ILE A 151 -0.80 6.96 -13.68
N LEU A 152 -0.76 8.15 -13.07
CA LEU A 152 0.14 9.23 -13.49
C LEU A 152 1.61 8.78 -13.42
N GLY A 153 1.93 7.99 -12.39
CA GLY A 153 3.23 7.39 -12.14
C GLY A 153 3.57 6.23 -13.07
N VAL A 154 2.75 5.91 -14.08
CA VAL A 154 3.10 5.11 -15.26
C VAL A 154 2.85 5.85 -16.58
N TRP A 155 2.83 7.19 -16.53
CA TRP A 155 2.76 8.12 -17.65
C TRP A 155 1.40 8.05 -18.38
N ALA A 156 0.40 7.46 -17.73
CA ALA A 156 -0.95 7.39 -18.26
C ALA A 156 -1.78 8.58 -17.76
N ASP A 157 -2.65 9.08 -18.62
CA ASP A 157 -3.65 10.09 -18.28
C ASP A 157 -4.86 9.39 -17.64
N PRO A 158 -5.19 9.65 -16.36
CA PRO A 158 -6.32 9.05 -15.68
C PRO A 158 -7.64 9.46 -16.30
N ILE A 159 -8.47 8.49 -16.73
CA ILE A 159 -9.74 8.76 -17.40
C ILE A 159 -10.96 8.25 -16.62
N ALA A 160 -10.77 7.32 -15.69
CA ALA A 160 -11.86 6.74 -14.91
C ALA A 160 -11.35 6.16 -13.59
N CYS A 161 -12.20 6.26 -12.57
CA CYS A 161 -12.03 5.57 -11.30
C CYS A 161 -13.04 4.42 -11.18
N THR A 162 -12.72 3.46 -10.31
CA THR A 162 -13.65 2.38 -9.91
C THR A 162 -13.60 2.20 -8.39
N ASP A 163 -14.66 1.65 -7.80
CA ASP A 163 -14.67 1.33 -6.37
C ASP A 163 -15.40 0.04 -6.02
N VAL A 164 -14.86 -0.74 -5.08
CA VAL A 164 -15.57 -1.87 -4.48
C VAL A 164 -15.58 -1.67 -2.97
N LEU A 165 -16.77 -1.48 -2.43
CA LEU A 165 -16.98 -1.05 -1.06
C LEU A 165 -17.73 -2.11 -0.27
N CYS A 166 -17.18 -2.54 0.86
CA CYS A 166 -17.82 -3.50 1.75
C CYS A 166 -18.02 -2.92 3.15
N PHE A 167 -19.25 -2.99 3.65
CA PHE A 167 -19.66 -2.45 4.94
C PHE A 167 -20.54 -3.42 5.73
N GLY A 168 -20.64 -3.23 7.05
CA GLY A 168 -21.76 -3.77 7.82
C GLY A 168 -23.10 -3.13 7.41
N SER A 169 -24.22 -3.73 7.83
CA SER A 169 -25.57 -3.20 7.56
C SER A 169 -25.71 -1.72 7.95
N LEU A 170 -26.39 -0.92 7.12
CA LEU A 170 -26.62 0.50 7.41
C LEU A 170 -27.59 0.74 8.58
N ASP A 171 -28.39 -0.28 8.93
CA ASP A 171 -29.34 -0.27 10.05
C ASP A 171 -28.86 -1.20 11.20
N TYR A 172 -27.54 -1.39 11.33
CA TYR A 172 -26.93 -2.21 12.38
C TYR A 172 -27.35 -1.75 13.79
N ASP A 173 -27.60 -2.70 14.70
CA ASP A 173 -27.97 -2.36 16.07
C ASP A 173 -26.78 -1.75 16.82
N TYR A 174 -26.94 -0.51 17.29
CA TYR A 174 -25.93 0.18 18.11
C TYR A 174 -25.53 -0.60 19.37
N ARG A 175 -26.43 -1.42 19.92
CA ARG A 175 -26.14 -2.26 21.10
C ARG A 175 -25.25 -3.46 20.79
N ALA A 176 -25.20 -3.87 19.52
CA ALA A 176 -24.35 -4.96 19.04
C ALA A 176 -23.01 -4.45 18.47
N LEU A 177 -22.83 -3.12 18.39
CA LEU A 177 -21.62 -2.52 17.82
C LEU A 177 -20.41 -2.78 18.75
N PRO A 178 -19.33 -3.42 18.25
CA PRO A 178 -18.13 -3.64 19.05
C PRO A 178 -17.51 -2.32 19.54
N GLU A 179 -16.97 -2.33 20.75
CA GLU A 179 -16.31 -1.16 21.33
C GLU A 179 -15.16 -0.66 20.43
N GLY A 180 -15.04 0.66 20.29
CA GLY A 180 -14.02 1.29 19.45
C GLY A 180 -14.31 1.28 17.95
N THR A 181 -15.42 0.68 17.51
CA THR A 181 -15.80 0.67 16.09
C THR A 181 -16.80 1.77 15.74
N LYS A 182 -16.73 2.27 14.50
CA LYS A 182 -17.67 3.25 13.98
C LYS A 182 -18.87 2.56 13.37
N HIS A 183 -20.06 3.14 13.55
CA HIS A 183 -21.28 2.61 12.98
C HIS A 183 -21.19 2.52 11.44
N PRO A 184 -21.60 1.41 10.79
CA PRO A 184 -21.45 1.25 9.33
C PRO A 184 -22.05 2.38 8.50
N LYS A 185 -23.22 2.91 8.91
CA LYS A 185 -23.83 4.10 8.31
C LYS A 185 -22.94 5.35 8.28
N HIS A 186 -22.14 5.58 9.31
CA HIS A 186 -21.20 6.70 9.35
C HIS A 186 -20.02 6.46 8.40
N LEU A 187 -19.48 5.24 8.41
CA LEU A 187 -18.39 4.82 7.53
C LEU A 187 -18.80 4.93 6.05
N PHE A 188 -19.95 4.36 5.69
CA PHE A 188 -20.52 4.44 4.35
C PHE A 188 -20.60 5.89 3.84
N ARG A 189 -21.22 6.79 4.63
CA ARG A 189 -21.39 8.19 4.23
C ARG A 189 -20.06 8.91 4.06
N GLY A 190 -19.10 8.65 4.95
CA GLY A 190 -17.77 9.27 4.86
C GLY A 190 -16.98 8.76 3.66
N VAL A 191 -16.96 7.45 3.44
CA VAL A 191 -16.21 6.82 2.33
C VAL A 191 -16.73 7.31 0.99
N VAL A 192 -18.04 7.23 0.76
CA VAL A 192 -18.66 7.69 -0.51
C VAL A 192 -18.41 9.19 -0.73
N ALA A 193 -18.49 10.01 0.33
CA ALA A 193 -18.18 11.43 0.24
C ALA A 193 -16.70 11.70 -0.05
N GLY A 194 -15.78 10.91 0.52
CA GLY A 194 -14.33 11.03 0.30
C GLY A 194 -13.93 10.69 -1.14
N ILE A 195 -14.40 9.56 -1.66
CA ILE A 195 -14.19 9.14 -3.05
C ILE A 195 -14.74 10.20 -4.00
N GLY A 196 -16.00 10.58 -3.81
CA GLY A 196 -16.66 11.58 -4.63
C GLY A 196 -15.95 12.93 -4.59
N HIS A 197 -15.49 13.37 -3.41
CA HIS A 197 -14.79 14.65 -3.28
C HIS A 197 -13.48 14.66 -4.08
N TYR A 198 -12.65 13.62 -3.95
CA TYR A 198 -11.36 13.58 -4.64
C TYR A 198 -11.55 13.45 -6.16
N GLY A 199 -12.35 12.48 -6.62
CA GLY A 199 -12.61 12.26 -8.04
C GLY A 199 -13.23 13.48 -8.72
N ASN A 200 -14.26 14.09 -8.12
CA ASN A 200 -14.94 15.26 -8.70
C ASN A 200 -14.01 16.48 -8.82
N ASN A 201 -13.15 16.72 -7.82
CA ASN A 201 -12.21 17.84 -7.88
C ASN A 201 -11.09 17.61 -8.92
N MET A 202 -10.69 16.35 -9.13
CA MET A 202 -9.75 15.98 -10.19
C MET A 202 -10.40 15.93 -11.58
N GLY A 203 -11.73 15.91 -11.66
CA GLY A 203 -12.47 15.78 -12.91
C GLY A 203 -12.46 14.36 -13.49
N ILE A 204 -12.22 13.35 -12.66
CA ILE A 204 -12.15 11.93 -13.08
C ILE A 204 -13.39 11.20 -12.54
N PRO A 205 -14.27 10.67 -13.41
CA PRO A 205 -15.50 10.03 -12.97
C PRO A 205 -15.25 8.64 -12.39
N THR A 206 -15.96 8.28 -11.33
CA THR A 206 -16.12 6.86 -10.93
C THR A 206 -17.17 6.22 -11.84
N VAL A 207 -16.77 5.27 -12.68
CA VAL A 207 -17.62 4.73 -13.76
C VAL A 207 -18.10 3.29 -13.53
N ASP A 208 -17.45 2.58 -12.61
CA ASP A 208 -17.74 1.19 -12.29
C ASP A 208 -17.51 0.93 -10.80
N GLY A 209 -18.21 -0.04 -10.25
CA GLY A 209 -18.03 -0.43 -8.87
C GLY A 209 -19.08 -1.38 -8.32
N ALA A 210 -18.93 -1.72 -7.05
CA ALA A 210 -19.87 -2.57 -6.32
C ALA A 210 -19.95 -2.17 -4.84
N ILE A 211 -21.12 -2.37 -4.24
CA ILE A 211 -21.31 -2.21 -2.81
C ILE A 211 -21.86 -3.52 -2.25
N HIS A 212 -21.16 -4.05 -1.25
CA HIS A 212 -21.54 -5.28 -0.57
C HIS A 212 -21.76 -5.03 0.93
N PHE A 213 -22.81 -5.63 1.47
CA PHE A 213 -23.14 -5.54 2.89
C PHE A 213 -23.09 -6.91 3.54
N ASP A 214 -22.26 -7.06 4.56
CA ASP A 214 -22.13 -8.28 5.35
C ASP A 214 -21.69 -7.94 6.79
N GLU A 215 -22.16 -8.71 7.77
CA GLU A 215 -21.79 -8.49 9.17
C GLU A 215 -20.28 -8.66 9.43
N GLY A 216 -19.58 -9.45 8.61
CA GLY A 216 -18.13 -9.60 8.67
C GLY A 216 -17.34 -8.32 8.41
N TYR A 217 -17.97 -7.27 7.86
CA TYR A 217 -17.37 -5.94 7.68
C TYR A 217 -17.72 -4.95 8.79
N VAL A 218 -18.35 -5.41 9.87
CA VAL A 218 -18.51 -4.60 11.08
C VAL A 218 -17.14 -4.48 11.75
N GLY A 219 -16.75 -3.24 12.06
CA GLY A 219 -15.46 -2.93 12.66
C GLY A 219 -14.36 -2.58 11.67
N ASN A 220 -14.20 -3.36 10.60
CA ASN A 220 -13.24 -3.05 9.53
C ASN A 220 -13.91 -3.16 8.16
N VAL A 221 -13.93 -2.04 7.44
CA VAL A 221 -14.50 -1.94 6.10
C VAL A 221 -13.51 -2.40 5.05
N VAL A 222 -14.02 -2.71 3.86
CA VAL A 222 -13.16 -2.85 2.68
C VAL A 222 -13.47 -1.70 1.73
N VAL A 223 -12.43 -0.96 1.34
CA VAL A 223 -12.51 0.18 0.43
C VAL A 223 -11.47 -0.02 -0.64
N TYR A 224 -11.89 -0.65 -1.74
CA TYR A 224 -11.10 -0.69 -2.97
C TYR A 224 -11.28 0.61 -3.73
N CYS A 225 -10.17 1.23 -4.11
CA CYS A 225 -10.13 2.33 -5.06
C CYS A 225 -9.35 1.85 -6.29
N GLY A 226 -9.91 2.05 -7.47
CA GLY A 226 -9.26 1.74 -8.74
C GLY A 226 -9.18 2.95 -9.63
N CYS A 227 -8.21 2.93 -10.56
CA CYS A 227 -8.07 3.94 -11.59
C CYS A 227 -7.61 3.29 -12.91
N VAL A 228 -8.13 3.83 -14.00
CA VAL A 228 -7.81 3.46 -15.38
C VAL A 228 -7.29 4.71 -16.08
N GLY A 229 -6.17 4.57 -16.78
CA GLY A 229 -5.61 5.64 -17.60
C GLY A 229 -5.21 5.16 -18.99
N VAL A 230 -5.07 6.11 -19.91
CA VAL A 230 -4.60 5.88 -21.27
C VAL A 230 -3.19 6.44 -21.41
N LEU A 231 -2.27 5.69 -21.99
CA LEU A 231 -0.94 6.19 -22.32
C LEU A 231 -0.64 6.00 -23.82
N PRO A 232 0.05 6.96 -24.45
CA PRO A 232 0.73 6.70 -25.72
C PRO A 232 1.93 5.78 -25.48
N LYS A 233 2.03 4.65 -26.18
CA LYS A 233 3.11 3.66 -25.99
C LYS A 233 4.52 4.24 -26.13
N ARG A 234 4.67 5.27 -26.98
CA ARG A 234 5.94 5.98 -27.20
C ARG A 234 6.42 6.82 -26.00
N GLU A 235 5.54 7.13 -25.04
CA GLU A 235 5.87 7.97 -23.89
C GLU A 235 6.32 7.15 -22.69
N PHE A 236 5.95 5.86 -22.64
CA PHE A 236 6.41 4.95 -21.60
C PHE A 236 7.91 4.67 -21.75
N THR A 237 8.72 5.30 -20.90
CA THR A 237 10.18 5.19 -20.90
C THR A 237 10.70 4.97 -19.49
N ARG A 238 11.53 3.94 -19.29
CA ARG A 238 12.21 3.64 -18.03
C ARG A 238 13.73 3.55 -18.25
N ASP A 239 14.37 4.71 -18.33
CA ASP A 239 15.81 4.84 -18.65
C ASP A 239 16.51 5.85 -17.74
N THR A 240 16.34 5.69 -16.42
CA THR A 240 17.02 6.53 -15.41
C THR A 240 18.53 6.29 -15.44
N LYS A 241 19.31 7.36 -15.42
CA LYS A 241 20.77 7.36 -15.56
C LYS A 241 21.48 8.01 -14.37
N PRO A 242 22.75 7.66 -14.13
CA PRO A 242 23.60 8.48 -13.28
C PRO A 242 23.57 9.94 -13.74
N GLU A 243 23.63 10.89 -12.80
CA GLU A 243 23.50 12.34 -13.00
C GLU A 243 22.07 12.87 -13.29
N ASP A 244 21.05 12.00 -13.40
CA ASP A 244 19.67 12.46 -13.45
C ASP A 244 19.28 13.19 -12.14
N ILE A 245 18.43 14.22 -12.26
CA ILE A 245 17.98 15.03 -11.12
C ILE A 245 16.68 14.44 -10.57
N ALA A 246 16.69 14.08 -9.28
CA ALA A 246 15.47 13.73 -8.56
C ALA A 246 14.64 14.99 -8.25
N VAL A 247 13.37 15.01 -8.66
CA VAL A 247 12.44 16.13 -8.44
C VAL A 247 11.28 15.65 -7.57
N LEU A 248 11.03 16.36 -6.47
CA LEU A 248 9.80 16.25 -5.68
C LEU A 248 8.85 17.37 -6.12
N ALA A 249 7.75 17.00 -6.77
CA ALA A 249 6.71 17.94 -7.23
C ALA A 249 5.38 17.66 -6.50
N GLY A 250 4.68 18.72 -6.10
CA GLY A 250 3.39 18.63 -5.42
C GLY A 250 3.29 19.47 -4.14
N GLY A 251 2.47 19.01 -3.20
CA GLY A 251 2.31 19.64 -1.88
C GLY A 251 3.57 19.59 -1.03
N LYS A 252 3.66 20.48 -0.02
CA LYS A 252 4.77 20.45 0.95
C LYS A 252 4.67 19.23 1.84
N THR A 253 5.81 18.62 2.16
CA THR A 253 5.89 17.50 3.12
C THR A 253 5.45 17.96 4.51
N GLY A 254 4.35 17.38 5.01
CA GLY A 254 3.86 17.55 6.38
C GLY A 254 4.31 16.41 7.31
N ARG A 255 3.67 16.31 8.48
CA ARG A 255 3.85 15.20 9.45
C ARG A 255 2.68 14.23 9.35
N ASP A 256 2.35 13.88 8.12
CA ASP A 256 1.13 13.17 7.79
C ASP A 256 1.41 11.68 7.66
N GLY A 257 0.63 10.83 8.35
CA GLY A 257 0.70 9.38 8.19
C GLY A 257 2.01 8.71 8.66
N ILE A 258 2.79 9.35 9.54
CA ILE A 258 3.98 8.72 10.14
C ILE A 258 3.53 7.46 10.88
N HIS A 259 4.20 6.34 10.59
CA HIS A 259 3.86 4.98 11.06
C HIS A 259 2.59 4.37 10.45
N GLY A 260 2.08 4.91 9.34
CA GLY A 260 0.87 4.41 8.70
C GLY A 260 0.97 3.00 8.10
N VAL A 261 2.20 2.52 7.84
CA VAL A 261 2.43 1.20 7.22
C VAL A 261 3.36 0.29 8.04
N THR A 262 3.74 0.67 9.26
CA THR A 262 4.58 -0.13 10.18
C THR A 262 3.78 -0.97 11.15
#